data_AF-A0A699KBA3-F1
#
_entry.id   AF-A0A699KBA3-F1
#
_cell.length_a   1.000
_cell.length_b   1.000
_cell.length_c   1.000
_cell.angle_alpha   90.00
_cell.angle_beta   90.00
_cell.angle_gamma   90.00
#
_symmetry.space_group_name_H-M   'P 1'
#
loop_
_entity.id
_entity.type
_entity.pdbx_description
1 polymer ?
#
loop_
_entity_poly.entity_id
_entity_poly.type
_entity_poly.pdbx_seq_one_letter_code
_entity_poly.pdbx_strand_id
1 'polypeptide(L)'
;MEGVVRSLANYVPLSPISFLERAAKVYRDRTSVVYGSIKYTWEETHRRCVKLASSLNRLGVARGDVVAILAPNVPAMLELQFAAPMAGAIICPLNTRLDPNMIANLLKHSETKILFVDYQLLHKAKEAVSLLKKTHSESRPLLLVIISEVDSQSPLTLDDEYEYERLVEAGATHFPIIRPYDECDPISLNYTSGTTSKPKG
;
A
#
# COMPACT_ATOMS: atom_id res chain seq x y z
N MET A 1 -35.97 23.75 -1.58
CA MET A 1 -34.65 24.33 -1.23
C MET A 1 -33.65 23.75 -2.20
N GLU A 2 -33.30 24.49 -3.25
CA GLU A 2 -32.17 24.12 -4.11
C GLU A 2 -30.91 24.19 -3.23
N GLY A 3 -30.26 23.05 -3.05
CA GLY A 3 -29.06 22.95 -2.24
C GLY A 3 -27.91 23.78 -2.82
N VAL A 4 -26.98 24.18 -1.97
CA VAL A 4 -25.78 24.92 -2.38
C VAL A 4 -25.05 24.13 -3.47
N VAL A 5 -24.75 24.78 -4.60
CA VAL A 5 -23.96 24.18 -5.69
C VAL A 5 -22.59 23.80 -5.15
N ARG A 6 -22.22 22.52 -5.28
CA ARG A 6 -20.91 22.02 -4.86
C ARG A 6 -19.83 22.58 -5.79
N SER A 7 -18.76 23.08 -5.19
CA SER A 7 -17.60 23.65 -5.86
C SER A 7 -16.35 23.38 -5.02
N LEU A 8 -15.16 23.61 -5.59
CA LEU A 8 -13.90 23.47 -4.85
C LEU A 8 -13.78 24.42 -3.64
N ALA A 9 -14.58 25.50 -3.60
CA ALA A 9 -14.56 26.46 -2.50
C ALA A 9 -15.33 25.98 -1.25
N ASN A 10 -16.29 25.06 -1.41
CA ASN A 10 -17.19 24.64 -0.34
C ASN A 10 -17.29 23.12 -0.16
N TYR A 11 -16.52 22.34 -0.93
CA TYR A 11 -16.49 20.89 -0.85
C TYR A 11 -15.08 20.34 -1.05
N VAL A 12 -14.68 19.43 -0.17
CA VAL A 12 -13.50 18.57 -0.32
C VAL A 12 -13.87 17.17 0.16
N PRO A 13 -13.55 16.11 -0.59
CA PRO A 13 -13.84 14.74 -0.15
C PRO A 13 -13.12 14.43 1.17
N LEU A 14 -13.86 13.84 2.11
CA LEU A 14 -13.25 13.34 3.34
C LEU A 14 -12.33 12.17 3.03
N SER A 15 -11.06 12.31 3.39
CA SER A 15 -10.05 11.28 3.16
C SER A 15 -9.06 11.21 4.33
N PRO A 16 -8.67 10.00 4.78
CA PRO A 16 -7.61 9.80 5.77
C PRO A 16 -6.27 10.44 5.37
N ILE A 17 -6.02 10.67 4.08
CA ILE A 17 -4.84 11.39 3.56
C ILE A 17 -4.67 12.73 4.28
N SER A 18 -5.77 13.47 4.47
CA SER A 18 -5.77 14.80 5.09
C SER A 18 -5.34 14.78 6.57
N PHE A 19 -5.55 13.66 7.27
CA PHE A 19 -5.12 13.52 8.66
C PHE A 19 -3.60 13.41 8.76
N LEU A 20 -2.94 12.69 7.85
CA LEU A 20 -1.48 12.59 7.83
C LEU A 20 -0.84 13.95 7.47
N GLU A 21 -1.36 14.65 6.47
CA GLU A 21 -0.89 16.01 6.13
C GLU A 21 -1.03 16.98 7.30
N ARG A 22 -2.18 16.94 7.99
CA ARG A 22 -2.41 17.77 9.19
C ARG A 22 -1.43 17.41 10.30
N ALA A 23 -1.22 16.12 10.56
CA ALA A 23 -0.30 15.66 11.60
C ALA A 23 1.14 16.11 11.32
N ALA A 24 1.61 15.99 10.07
CA ALA A 24 2.93 16.45 9.64
C ALA A 24 3.12 17.96 9.74
N LYS A 25 2.03 18.75 9.64
CA LYS A 25 2.07 20.20 9.78
C LYS A 25 2.00 20.67 11.22
N VAL A 26 1.09 20.09 12.02
CA VAL A 26 0.77 20.57 13.38
C VAL A 26 1.65 19.91 14.43
N TYR A 27 2.00 18.64 14.23
CA TYR A 27 2.78 17.82 15.17
C TYR A 27 4.11 17.37 14.54
N ARG A 28 4.67 18.22 13.67
CA ARG A 28 5.83 17.96 12.82
C ARG A 28 6.90 17.10 13.47
N ASP A 29 7.43 17.55 14.61
CA ASP A 29 8.59 16.94 15.29
C ASP A 29 8.20 15.90 16.35
N ARG A 30 6.89 15.64 16.54
CA ARG A 30 6.44 14.59 17.46
C ARG A 30 6.65 13.23 16.82
N THR A 31 7.05 12.27 17.65
CA THR A 31 7.20 10.87 17.23
C THR A 31 5.86 10.30 16.75
N SER A 32 5.87 9.69 15.56
CA SER A 32 4.75 9.01 14.91
C SER A 32 4.88 7.49 14.95
N VAL A 33 6.11 6.97 14.79
CA VAL A 33 6.43 5.54 14.72
C VAL A 33 7.61 5.22 15.61
N VAL A 34 7.51 4.11 16.33
CA VAL A 34 8.61 3.45 17.03
C VAL A 34 8.54 1.96 16.70
N TYR A 35 9.60 1.41 16.09
CA TYR A 35 9.67 0.01 15.71
C TYR A 35 11.15 -0.45 15.70
N GLY A 36 11.55 -1.28 16.67
CA GLY A 36 12.96 -1.66 16.81
C GLY A 36 13.85 -0.42 16.98
N SER A 37 14.88 -0.30 16.14
CA SER A 37 15.76 0.87 16.03
C SER A 37 15.12 2.06 15.30
N ILE A 38 14.06 1.83 14.53
CA ILE A 38 13.39 2.85 13.71
C ILE A 38 12.54 3.76 14.60
N LYS A 39 12.75 5.06 14.41
CA LYS A 39 11.91 6.11 14.98
C LYS A 39 11.68 7.18 13.93
N TYR A 40 10.40 7.51 13.70
CA TYR A 40 10.01 8.59 12.81
C TYR A 40 9.21 9.65 13.55
N THR A 41 9.32 10.88 13.09
CA THR A 41 8.43 11.99 13.36
C THR A 41 7.28 12.01 12.36
N TRP A 42 6.21 12.77 12.66
CA TRP A 42 5.09 12.92 11.71
C TRP A 42 5.52 13.54 10.38
N GLU A 43 6.50 14.45 10.38
CA GLU A 43 7.07 15.00 9.14
C GLU A 43 7.75 13.92 8.30
N GLU A 44 8.56 13.08 8.94
CA GLU A 44 9.29 12.01 8.27
C GLU A 44 8.34 10.96 7.72
N THR A 45 7.34 10.52 8.49
CA THR A 45 6.31 9.60 8.01
C THR A 45 5.58 10.17 6.79
N HIS A 46 5.14 11.42 6.84
CA HIS A 46 4.49 12.05 5.69
C HIS A 46 5.41 12.12 4.48
N ARG A 47 6.67 12.56 4.66
CA ARG A 47 7.66 12.62 3.57
C ARG A 47 7.88 11.24 2.95
N ARG A 48 7.99 10.19 3.76
CA ARG A 48 8.16 8.80 3.30
C ARG A 48 6.93 8.32 2.51
N CYS A 49 5.72 8.59 3.00
CA CYS A 49 4.48 8.27 2.27
C CYS A 49 4.39 8.99 0.91
N VAL A 50 4.76 10.27 0.83
CA VAL A 50 4.76 11.05 -0.43
C VAL A 50 5.77 10.48 -1.42
N LYS A 51 6.98 10.15 -0.96
CA LYS A 51 8.00 9.52 -1.80
C LYS A 51 7.53 8.15 -2.29
N LEU A 52 6.95 7.34 -1.43
CA LEU A 52 6.42 6.03 -1.81
C LEU A 52 5.27 6.15 -2.83
N ALA A 53 4.35 7.09 -2.65
CA ALA A 53 3.28 7.37 -3.60
C ALA A 53 3.83 7.77 -4.98
N SER A 54 4.90 8.59 -5.00
CA SER A 54 5.62 8.93 -6.23
C SER A 54 6.19 7.70 -6.93
N SER A 55 6.81 6.80 -6.18
CA SER A 55 7.37 5.55 -6.72
C SER A 55 6.28 4.63 -7.26
N LEU A 56 5.16 4.46 -6.54
CA LEU A 56 4.00 3.72 -7.03
C LEU A 56 3.50 4.27 -8.37
N ASN A 57 3.39 5.60 -8.49
CA ASN A 57 2.97 6.24 -9.74
C ASN A 57 3.96 5.98 -10.89
N ARG A 58 5.28 6.01 -10.64
CA ARG A 58 6.30 5.65 -11.64
C ARG A 58 6.27 4.17 -12.04
N LEU A 59 5.88 3.29 -11.13
CA LEU A 59 5.61 1.88 -11.40
C LEU A 59 4.27 1.67 -12.15
N GLY A 60 3.64 2.76 -12.61
CA GLY A 60 2.45 2.76 -13.43
C GLY A 60 1.16 2.58 -12.65
N VAL A 61 1.18 2.66 -11.31
CA VAL A 61 -0.05 2.64 -10.50
C VAL A 61 -0.92 3.84 -10.86
N ALA A 62 -2.17 3.55 -11.19
CA ALA A 62 -3.19 4.51 -11.55
C ALA A 62 -4.40 4.39 -10.61
N ARG A 63 -5.35 5.32 -10.78
CA ARG A 63 -6.60 5.33 -10.01
C ARG A 63 -7.33 4.00 -10.15
N GLY A 64 -7.72 3.43 -9.00
CA GLY A 64 -8.47 2.17 -8.95
C GLY A 64 -7.61 0.90 -9.02
N ASP A 65 -6.31 1.01 -9.31
CA ASP A 65 -5.40 -0.13 -9.19
C ASP A 65 -5.29 -0.56 -7.72
N VAL A 66 -5.20 -1.87 -7.49
CA VAL A 66 -5.02 -2.43 -6.15
C VAL A 66 -3.53 -2.67 -5.86
N VAL A 67 -3.09 -2.13 -4.73
CA VAL A 67 -1.78 -2.40 -4.13
C VAL A 67 -2.02 -3.28 -2.91
N ALA A 68 -1.58 -4.54 -2.96
CA ALA A 68 -1.72 -5.47 -1.85
C ALA A 68 -0.48 -5.46 -0.95
N ILE A 69 -0.67 -5.81 0.31
CA ILE A 69 0.42 -6.00 1.27
C ILE A 69 0.20 -7.26 2.11
N LEU A 70 1.21 -8.12 2.14
CA LEU A 70 1.32 -9.30 2.98
C LEU A 70 2.47 -9.10 3.97
N ALA A 71 2.18 -8.45 5.10
CA ALA A 71 3.17 -8.11 6.12
C ALA A 71 2.56 -8.13 7.52
N PRO A 72 3.37 -8.36 8.58
CA PRO A 72 2.97 -8.08 9.95
C PRO A 72 2.89 -6.56 10.20
N ASN A 73 2.72 -6.16 11.46
CA ASN A 73 2.69 -4.75 11.84
C ASN A 73 4.10 -4.15 11.80
N VAL A 74 4.54 -3.75 10.61
CA VAL A 74 5.82 -3.08 10.32
C VAL A 74 5.58 -1.64 9.84
N PRO A 75 6.58 -0.74 9.91
CA PRO A 75 6.43 0.64 9.43
C PRO A 75 5.92 0.74 7.99
N ALA A 76 6.39 -0.15 7.10
CA ALA A 76 5.94 -0.20 5.71
C ALA A 76 4.42 -0.38 5.56
N MET A 77 3.80 -1.16 6.44
CA MET A 77 2.36 -1.36 6.48
C MET A 77 1.61 -0.06 6.79
N LEU A 78 2.11 0.72 7.75
CA LEU A 78 1.55 2.04 8.08
C LEU A 78 1.74 3.02 6.93
N GLU A 79 2.90 3.05 6.30
CA GLU A 79 3.19 3.98 5.21
C GLU A 79 2.32 3.69 3.99
N LEU A 80 2.14 2.42 3.62
CA LEU A 80 1.30 2.01 2.48
C LEU A 80 -0.18 2.33 2.68
N GLN A 81 -0.70 2.34 3.91
CA GLN A 81 -2.06 2.79 4.23
C GLN A 81 -2.33 4.23 3.76
N PHE A 82 -1.29 5.06 3.66
CA PHE A 82 -1.40 6.43 3.13
C PHE A 82 -0.86 6.54 1.71
N ALA A 83 0.29 5.93 1.42
CA ALA A 83 0.98 6.07 0.14
C ALA A 83 0.17 5.51 -1.03
N ALA A 84 -0.51 4.36 -0.87
CA ALA A 84 -1.34 3.81 -1.94
C ALA A 84 -2.53 4.74 -2.26
N PRO A 85 -3.34 5.20 -1.27
CA PRO A 85 -4.36 6.23 -1.52
C PRO A 85 -3.79 7.53 -2.09
N MET A 86 -2.62 7.98 -1.62
CA MET A 86 -1.95 9.17 -2.15
C MET A 86 -1.52 9.02 -3.62
N ALA A 87 -1.32 7.80 -4.10
CA ALA A 87 -1.10 7.47 -5.51
C ALA A 87 -2.41 7.21 -6.29
N GLY A 88 -3.57 7.37 -5.64
CA GLY A 88 -4.90 7.06 -6.21
C GLY A 88 -5.27 5.57 -6.20
N ALA A 89 -4.43 4.72 -5.62
CA ALA A 89 -4.66 3.28 -5.52
C ALA A 89 -5.46 2.89 -4.29
N ILE A 90 -5.94 1.64 -4.34
CA ILE A 90 -6.67 0.99 -3.25
C ILE A 90 -5.68 0.10 -2.49
N ILE A 91 -5.48 0.34 -1.19
CA ILE A 91 -4.66 -0.54 -0.36
C ILE A 91 -5.43 -1.82 -0.01
N CYS A 92 -4.83 -2.99 -0.23
CA CYS A 92 -5.40 -4.29 0.12
C CYS A 92 -4.50 -5.07 1.11
N PRO A 93 -4.69 -4.86 2.42
CA PRO A 93 -4.04 -5.68 3.44
C PRO A 93 -4.49 -7.14 3.38
N LEU A 94 -3.53 -8.06 3.30
CA LEU A 94 -3.78 -9.49 3.33
C LEU A 94 -3.44 -10.07 4.70
N ASN A 95 -4.28 -10.98 5.19
CA ASN A 95 -4.03 -11.67 6.45
C ASN A 95 -2.84 -12.63 6.30
N THR A 96 -1.81 -12.44 7.12
CA THR A 96 -0.55 -13.21 7.09
C THR A 96 -0.70 -14.68 7.45
N ARG A 97 -1.84 -15.07 8.05
CA ARG A 97 -2.17 -16.46 8.41
C ARG A 97 -2.74 -17.27 7.25
N LEU A 98 -3.13 -16.62 6.15
CA LEU A 98 -3.65 -17.33 4.99
C LEU A 98 -2.60 -18.24 4.36
N ASP A 99 -3.07 -19.34 3.78
CA ASP A 99 -2.24 -20.23 2.97
C ASP A 99 -2.04 -19.66 1.56
N PRO A 100 -1.02 -20.13 0.82
CA PRO A 100 -0.71 -19.63 -0.51
C PRO A 100 -1.84 -19.76 -1.55
N ASN A 101 -2.70 -20.78 -1.47
CA ASN A 101 -3.83 -20.91 -2.39
C ASN A 101 -4.87 -19.81 -2.13
N MET A 102 -5.17 -19.54 -0.86
CA MET A 102 -6.08 -18.46 -0.52
C MET A 102 -5.50 -17.10 -0.94
N ILE A 103 -4.22 -16.85 -0.67
CA ILE A 103 -3.53 -15.62 -1.10
C ILE A 103 -3.63 -15.46 -2.63
N ALA A 104 -3.35 -16.50 -3.40
CA ALA A 104 -3.46 -16.46 -4.86
C ALA A 104 -4.89 -16.12 -5.34
N ASN A 105 -5.91 -16.69 -4.69
CA ASN A 105 -7.31 -16.39 -4.99
C ASN A 105 -7.66 -14.92 -4.69
N LEU A 106 -7.16 -14.37 -3.58
CA LEU A 106 -7.40 -12.97 -3.22
C LEU A 106 -6.69 -12.00 -4.17
N LEU A 107 -5.42 -12.27 -4.50
CA LEU A 107 -4.65 -11.49 -5.46
C LEU A 107 -5.33 -11.46 -6.84
N LYS A 108 -5.89 -12.60 -7.25
CA LYS A 108 -6.68 -12.70 -8.47
C LYS A 108 -7.97 -11.88 -8.40
N HIS A 109 -8.77 -12.06 -7.35
CA HIS A 109 -10.07 -11.39 -7.22
C HIS A 109 -9.94 -9.88 -7.11
N SER A 110 -8.90 -9.41 -6.42
CA SER A 110 -8.60 -7.99 -6.26
C SER A 110 -7.88 -7.38 -7.47
N GLU A 111 -7.54 -8.17 -8.49
CA GLU A 111 -6.74 -7.73 -9.64
C GLU A 111 -5.47 -6.96 -9.20
N THR A 112 -4.81 -7.47 -8.16
CA THR A 112 -3.65 -6.81 -7.54
C THR A 112 -2.58 -6.53 -8.60
N LYS A 113 -2.11 -5.29 -8.64
CA LYS A 113 -1.04 -4.83 -9.53
C LYS A 113 0.34 -4.94 -8.91
N ILE A 114 0.46 -4.57 -7.63
CA ILE A 114 1.70 -4.67 -6.86
C ILE A 114 1.40 -5.38 -5.54
N LEU A 115 2.21 -6.39 -5.20
CA LEU A 115 2.20 -7.05 -3.90
C LEU A 115 3.48 -6.68 -3.14
N PHE A 116 3.32 -5.97 -2.04
CA PHE A 116 4.38 -5.79 -1.04
C PHE A 116 4.38 -6.99 -0.09
N VAL A 117 5.54 -7.57 0.19
CA VAL A 117 5.66 -8.74 1.06
C VAL A 117 6.79 -8.57 2.05
N ASP A 118 6.50 -8.84 3.33
CA ASP A 118 7.52 -8.96 4.35
C ASP A 118 8.43 -10.16 4.06
N TYR A 119 9.74 -9.99 4.18
CA TYR A 119 10.73 -11.02 3.85
C TYR A 119 10.46 -12.37 4.55
N GLN A 120 9.89 -12.38 5.78
CA GLN A 120 9.54 -13.62 6.50
C GLN A 120 8.44 -14.42 5.79
N LEU A 121 7.59 -13.72 5.04
CA LEU A 121 6.44 -14.27 4.31
C LEU A 121 6.73 -14.47 2.82
N LEU A 122 7.96 -14.17 2.37
CA LEU A 122 8.35 -14.24 0.96
C LEU A 122 8.12 -15.62 0.34
N HIS A 123 8.36 -16.69 1.10
CA HIS A 123 8.11 -18.07 0.63
C HIS A 123 6.62 -18.28 0.28
N LYS A 124 5.70 -17.85 1.15
CA LYS A 124 4.25 -17.93 0.90
C LYS A 124 3.83 -17.10 -0.30
N ALA A 125 4.36 -15.88 -0.42
CA ALA A 125 4.04 -15.02 -1.56
C ALA A 125 4.55 -15.61 -2.87
N LYS A 126 5.79 -16.11 -2.94
CA LYS A 126 6.34 -16.75 -4.15
C LYS A 126 5.50 -17.96 -4.57
N GLU A 127 5.06 -18.77 -3.62
CA GLU A 127 4.15 -19.90 -3.89
C GLU A 127 2.80 -19.41 -4.42
N ALA A 128 2.18 -18.41 -3.79
CA ALA A 128 0.92 -17.83 -4.24
C ALA A 128 1.01 -17.22 -5.65
N VAL A 129 2.08 -16.47 -5.95
CA VAL A 129 2.32 -15.92 -7.29
C VAL A 129 2.53 -17.02 -8.32
N SER A 130 3.19 -18.12 -7.95
CA SER A 130 3.35 -19.29 -8.82
C SER A 130 2.01 -19.98 -9.11
N LEU A 131 1.14 -20.12 -8.11
CA LEU A 131 -0.21 -20.65 -8.26
C LEU A 131 -1.11 -19.75 -9.13
N LEU A 132 -1.00 -18.43 -8.94
CA LEU A 132 -1.69 -17.43 -9.76
C LEU A 132 -1.32 -17.58 -11.25
N LYS A 133 -0.02 -17.65 -11.57
CA LYS A 133 0.48 -17.85 -12.94
C LYS A 133 0.02 -19.16 -13.58
N LYS A 134 -0.07 -20.24 -12.81
CA LYS A 134 -0.53 -21.56 -13.32
C LYS A 134 -2.02 -21.57 -13.66
N THR A 135 -2.81 -20.81 -12.92
CA THR A 135 -4.28 -20.82 -13.07
C THR A 135 -4.78 -19.80 -14.10
N HIS A 136 -3.96 -18.81 -14.46
CA HIS A 136 -4.30 -17.73 -15.39
C HIS A 136 -3.12 -17.32 -16.28
N SER A 137 -3.13 -17.77 -17.55
CA SER A 137 -2.10 -17.38 -18.54
C SER A 137 -2.25 -15.93 -19.05
N GLU A 138 -3.38 -15.26 -18.81
CA GLU A 138 -3.67 -13.90 -19.30
C GLU A 138 -3.71 -12.82 -18.20
N SER A 139 -3.37 -13.15 -16.95
CA SER A 139 -3.36 -12.14 -15.88
C SER A 139 -2.29 -11.08 -16.12
N ARG A 140 -2.62 -9.81 -15.80
CA ARG A 140 -1.65 -8.71 -15.77
C ARG A 140 -0.43 -9.10 -14.92
N PRO A 141 0.78 -8.65 -15.29
CA PRO A 141 1.97 -8.93 -14.50
C PRO A 141 1.83 -8.31 -13.11
N LEU A 142 1.80 -9.17 -12.08
CA LEU A 142 1.88 -8.77 -10.69
C LEU A 142 3.35 -8.45 -10.36
N LEU A 143 3.60 -7.23 -9.91
CA LEU A 143 4.91 -6.84 -9.40
C LEU A 143 5.05 -7.25 -7.93
N LEU A 144 6.14 -7.92 -7.57
CA LEU A 144 6.45 -8.30 -6.18
C LEU A 144 7.52 -7.36 -5.62
N VAL A 145 7.21 -6.69 -4.51
CA VAL A 145 8.13 -5.80 -3.80
C VAL A 145 8.42 -6.37 -2.42
N ILE A 146 9.68 -6.40 -2.01
CA ILE A 146 10.09 -7.02 -0.75
C ILE A 146 10.31 -5.94 0.31
N ILE A 147 9.76 -6.16 1.51
CA ILE A 147 10.04 -5.39 2.70
C ILE A 147 11.08 -6.17 3.51
N SER A 148 12.29 -5.61 3.56
CA SER A 148 13.44 -6.19 4.25
C SER A 148 13.28 -6.16 5.77
N GLU A 149 13.99 -7.04 6.47
CA GLU A 149 14.06 -7.00 7.93
C GLU A 149 14.81 -5.74 8.38
N VAL A 150 14.22 -5.03 9.34
CA VAL A 150 14.88 -3.93 10.03
C VAL A 150 16.15 -4.44 10.70
N ASP A 151 17.26 -3.72 10.55
CA ASP A 151 18.58 -4.07 11.09
C ASP A 151 19.25 -5.32 10.49
N SER A 152 18.70 -5.97 9.45
CA SER A 152 19.41 -7.06 8.79
C SER A 152 20.56 -6.54 7.92
N GLN A 153 21.76 -7.07 8.15
CA GLN A 153 22.94 -6.81 7.32
C GLN A 153 23.03 -7.73 6.10
N SER A 154 22.05 -8.63 5.91
CA SER A 154 22.11 -9.61 4.84
C SER A 154 21.56 -9.00 3.55
N PRO A 155 22.39 -8.79 2.52
CA PRO A 155 21.91 -8.30 1.25
C PRO A 155 21.02 -9.38 0.66
N LEU A 156 19.74 -9.06 0.45
CA LEU A 156 18.87 -9.88 -0.38
C LEU A 156 19.54 -9.95 -1.75
N THR A 157 19.92 -11.15 -2.20
CA THR A 157 20.53 -11.41 -3.51
C THR A 157 19.46 -11.38 -4.61
N LEU A 158 18.64 -10.34 -4.66
CA LEU A 158 17.56 -10.19 -5.63
C LEU A 158 17.83 -8.93 -6.43
N ASP A 159 17.72 -9.02 -7.76
CA ASP A 159 17.90 -7.89 -8.68
C ASP A 159 17.19 -6.63 -8.15
N ASP A 160 18.00 -5.67 -7.68
CA ASP A 160 17.74 -4.71 -6.60
C ASP A 160 16.83 -3.50 -6.96
N GLU A 161 15.86 -3.67 -7.87
CA GLU A 161 14.93 -2.58 -8.20
C GLU A 161 13.66 -2.59 -7.32
N TYR A 162 13.25 -3.76 -6.83
CA TYR A 162 11.96 -3.95 -6.15
C TYR A 162 12.09 -4.29 -4.66
N GLU A 163 12.95 -3.52 -3.98
CA GLU A 163 13.07 -3.48 -2.52
C GLU A 163 12.36 -2.22 -1.98
N TYR A 164 11.64 -2.36 -0.87
CA TYR A 164 10.76 -1.32 -0.34
C TYR A 164 11.48 -0.01 0.03
N GLU A 165 12.58 -0.05 0.77
CA GLU A 165 13.32 1.16 1.14
C GLU A 165 13.93 1.84 -0.09
N ARG A 166 14.40 1.06 -1.09
CA ARG A 166 14.84 1.62 -2.38
C ARG A 166 13.73 2.39 -3.09
N LEU A 167 12.49 1.88 -3.07
CA LEU A 167 11.35 2.62 -3.61
C LEU A 167 11.07 3.90 -2.83
N VAL A 168 11.16 3.89 -1.50
CA VAL A 168 11.01 5.11 -0.69
C VAL A 168 12.16 6.10 -0.97
N GLU A 169 13.39 5.62 -1.14
CA GLU A 169 14.56 6.43 -1.45
C GLU A 169 14.44 7.12 -2.83
N ALA A 170 14.04 6.37 -3.86
CA ALA A 170 13.91 6.87 -5.22
C ALA A 170 12.75 7.86 -5.41
N GLY A 171 11.75 7.86 -4.54
CA GLY A 171 10.54 8.67 -4.65
C GLY A 171 10.80 10.19 -4.64
N ALA A 172 10.02 10.97 -5.40
CA ALA A 172 10.11 12.42 -5.36
C ALA A 172 9.48 12.98 -4.08
N THR A 173 10.11 13.99 -3.48
CA THR A 173 9.61 14.63 -2.24
C THR A 173 8.42 15.56 -2.45
N HIS A 174 8.19 16.01 -3.69
CA HIS A 174 7.14 16.97 -4.06
C HIS A 174 6.11 16.35 -5.02
N PHE A 175 5.72 15.11 -4.76
CA PHE A 175 4.71 14.45 -5.57
C PHE A 175 3.32 15.07 -5.36
N PRO A 176 2.59 15.44 -6.42
CA PRO A 176 1.24 15.95 -6.31
C PRO A 176 0.29 14.81 -5.89
N ILE A 177 -0.01 14.75 -4.59
CA ILE A 177 -0.90 13.73 -4.01
C ILE A 177 -2.21 13.66 -4.80
N ILE A 178 -2.55 12.47 -5.27
CA ILE A 178 -3.81 12.17 -5.93
C ILE A 178 -4.86 11.98 -4.84
N ARG A 179 -5.87 12.85 -4.83
CA ARG A 179 -7.00 12.78 -3.89
C ARG A 179 -8.14 11.93 -4.46
N PRO A 180 -8.96 11.27 -3.63
CA PRO A 180 -10.28 10.81 -4.04
C PRO A 180 -11.06 11.95 -4.71
N TYR A 181 -11.85 11.62 -5.73
CA TYR A 181 -12.74 12.53 -6.44
C TYR A 181 -13.96 12.85 -5.58
N ASP A 182 -14.50 11.83 -4.90
CA ASP A 182 -15.54 11.96 -3.88
C ASP A 182 -15.35 10.93 -2.75
N GLU A 183 -16.30 10.89 -1.81
CA GLU A 183 -16.28 10.00 -0.64
C GLU A 183 -16.66 8.55 -0.96
N CYS A 184 -17.15 8.28 -2.16
CA CYS A 184 -17.52 6.94 -2.63
C CYS A 184 -16.35 6.24 -3.35
N ASP A 185 -15.28 6.96 -3.67
CA ASP A 185 -14.08 6.36 -4.23
C ASP A 185 -13.41 5.40 -3.23
N PRO A 186 -13.12 4.15 -3.64
CA PRO A 186 -12.46 3.20 -2.77
C PRO A 186 -11.01 3.61 -2.52
N ILE A 187 -10.58 3.55 -1.25
CA ILE A 187 -9.19 3.74 -0.85
C ILE A 187 -8.60 2.49 -0.20
N SER A 188 -9.45 1.55 0.25
CA SER A 188 -9.02 0.31 0.88
C SER A 188 -9.98 -0.83 0.55
N LEU A 189 -9.41 -2.02 0.37
CA LEU A 189 -10.09 -3.28 0.14
C LEU A 189 -9.68 -4.27 1.23
N ASN A 190 -10.63 -4.75 2.03
CA ASN A 190 -10.37 -5.68 3.13
C ASN A 190 -11.21 -6.94 2.95
N TYR A 191 -10.55 -8.10 2.92
CA TYR A 191 -11.24 -9.38 2.83
C TYR A 191 -11.70 -9.87 4.19
N THR A 192 -12.96 -10.31 4.24
CA THR A 192 -13.56 -10.94 5.42
C THR A 192 -13.99 -12.36 5.09
N SER A 193 -13.68 -13.30 6.00
CA SER A 193 -14.08 -14.70 5.86
C SER A 193 -15.48 -14.92 6.41
N GLY A 194 -16.38 -15.51 5.62
CA GLY A 194 -17.64 -16.07 6.10
C GLY A 194 -17.49 -17.55 6.49
N THR A 195 -18.49 -18.11 7.16
CA THR A 195 -18.48 -19.52 7.61
C THR A 195 -18.63 -20.54 6.47
N THR A 196 -19.22 -20.15 5.35
CA THR A 196 -19.64 -21.10 4.29
C THR A 196 -19.28 -20.67 2.87
N SER A 197 -18.61 -19.53 2.68
CA SER A 197 -18.33 -18.97 1.35
C SER A 197 -16.90 -18.46 1.22
N LYS A 198 -16.46 -18.27 -0.03
CA LYS A 198 -15.18 -17.61 -0.35
C LYS A 198 -15.10 -16.23 0.32
N PRO A 199 -13.90 -15.74 0.67
CA PRO A 199 -13.75 -14.42 1.31
C PRO A 199 -14.42 -13.32 0.49
N LYS A 200 -15.10 -12.41 1.18
CA LYS A 200 -15.79 -11.26 0.61
C LYS A 200 -14.88 -10.03 0.73
N GLY A 201 -14.68 -9.32 -0.36
CA GLY A 201 -13.91 -8.08 -0.45
C GLY A 201 -14.46 -7.23 -1.58
#